data_AF-A0A4Z0VYG2-F1
#
_entry.id   AF-A0A4Z0VYG2-F1
#
_cell.length_a   1.000
_cell.length_b   1.000
_cell.length_c   1.000
_cell.angle_alpha   90.00
_cell.angle_beta   90.00
_cell.angle_gamma   90.00
#
_symmetry.space_group_name_H-M   'P 1'
#
loop_
_entity.id
_entity.type
_entity.pdbx_description
1 polymer ?
#
loop_
_entity_poly.entity_id
_entity_poly.type
_entity_poly.pdbx_seq_one_letter_code
_entity_poly.pdbx_strand_id
1 'polypeptide(L)'
;SFSSGVVQGSKSVGGLIGRNNGSVSNVFSNADLSGIEIEKNGELVFEGENIGGIVGYNSNNISNSYFVGSINGVKNTGGIAGIDFGNIVSSYYVNSISGLTNKNGEGKYVSELKLKSTFVGWDFDNIWNISEGESFPFLRSFEDIILTDEFSVSGFVRDFEGRAIDNILIEIYSVQKNDDGNFVPDLTNKITEVFSNSEGYWSIDKLSGRIAVVPKNNEGTYFYPNFVVTNSSSNMSFKYLEFEGGEGTETSPYLISNEKQLDYMRY
;
A
#
# COMPACT_ATOMS: atom_id res chain seq x y z
N SER A 1 7.13 -12.38 -5.81
CA SER A 1 7.80 -12.59 -4.50
C SER A 1 8.55 -11.34 -4.08
N PHE A 2 8.84 -11.21 -2.78
CA PHE A 2 9.67 -10.12 -2.28
C PHE A 2 10.64 -10.58 -1.19
N SER A 3 11.62 -9.74 -0.88
CA SER A 3 12.48 -9.92 0.28
C SER A 3 12.78 -8.59 0.96
N SER A 4 13.00 -8.66 2.27
CA SER A 4 13.39 -7.57 3.15
C SER A 4 14.39 -8.08 4.20
N GLY A 5 15.03 -7.17 4.93
CA GLY A 5 16.02 -7.51 5.95
C GLY A 5 17.46 -7.53 5.43
N VAL A 6 18.37 -8.15 6.17
CA VAL A 6 19.81 -8.12 5.88
C VAL A 6 20.24 -9.42 5.20
N VAL A 7 20.93 -9.32 4.07
CA VAL A 7 21.52 -10.46 3.36
C VAL A 7 23.03 -10.25 3.23
N GLN A 8 23.80 -11.22 3.75
CA GLN A 8 25.26 -11.14 3.75
C GLN A 8 25.89 -12.36 3.09
N GLY A 9 26.94 -12.15 2.32
CA GLY A 9 27.73 -13.24 1.75
C GLY A 9 28.97 -12.77 0.99
N SER A 10 29.94 -13.66 0.83
CA SER A 10 31.18 -13.34 0.12
C SER A 10 31.05 -13.35 -1.40
N LYS A 11 30.11 -14.15 -1.96
CA LYS A 11 29.91 -14.29 -3.41
C LYS A 11 28.46 -14.49 -3.80
N SER A 12 28.07 -13.88 -4.91
CA SER A 12 26.76 -14.05 -5.58
C SER A 12 25.60 -13.79 -4.60
N VAL A 13 25.57 -12.58 -4.08
CA VAL A 13 24.56 -12.13 -3.11
C VAL A 13 23.45 -11.44 -3.88
N GLY A 14 22.25 -12.02 -3.87
CA GLY A 14 21.05 -11.39 -4.40
C GLY A 14 20.04 -11.16 -3.30
N GLY A 15 19.25 -10.09 -3.39
CA GLY A 15 18.16 -9.87 -2.45
C GLY A 15 17.16 -11.02 -2.43
N LEU A 16 16.95 -11.70 -3.57
CA LEU A 16 16.08 -12.88 -3.66
C LEU A 16 16.85 -14.13 -4.08
N ILE A 17 17.80 -14.01 -5.00
CA ILE A 17 18.39 -15.17 -5.67
C ILE A 17 19.91 -15.00 -5.75
N GLY A 18 20.68 -15.93 -5.19
CA GLY A 18 22.14 -15.91 -5.34
C GLY A 18 22.57 -16.14 -6.80
N ARG A 19 22.05 -17.19 -7.44
CA ARG A 19 22.35 -17.53 -8.84
C ARG A 19 21.09 -17.90 -9.61
N ASN A 20 20.86 -17.21 -10.72
CA ASN A 20 19.70 -17.41 -11.58
C ASN A 20 20.08 -18.04 -12.94
N ASN A 21 19.35 -19.10 -13.30
CA ASN A 21 19.39 -19.74 -14.63
C ASN A 21 18.00 -19.79 -15.30
N GLY A 22 16.94 -19.32 -14.63
CA GLY A 22 15.56 -19.32 -15.13
C GLY A 22 15.02 -17.90 -15.34
N SER A 23 13.78 -17.76 -15.79
CA SER A 23 13.17 -16.44 -15.90
C SER A 23 12.71 -15.93 -14.53
N VAL A 24 13.02 -14.67 -14.24
CA VAL A 24 12.60 -13.97 -13.02
C VAL A 24 11.71 -12.82 -13.42
N SER A 25 10.51 -12.73 -12.85
CA SER A 25 9.58 -11.66 -13.19
C SER A 25 8.68 -11.30 -12.02
N ASN A 26 8.25 -10.04 -11.96
CA ASN A 26 7.29 -9.56 -10.97
C ASN A 26 7.78 -9.76 -9.52
N VAL A 27 9.00 -9.30 -9.23
CA VAL A 27 9.62 -9.41 -7.91
C VAL A 27 10.20 -8.09 -7.44
N PHE A 28 10.33 -7.91 -6.13
CA PHE A 28 11.01 -6.73 -5.60
C PHE A 28 11.83 -7.04 -4.35
N SER A 29 12.82 -6.21 -4.05
CA SER A 29 13.59 -6.29 -2.81
C SER A 29 13.84 -4.91 -2.22
N ASN A 30 13.72 -4.82 -0.91
CA ASN A 30 14.19 -3.68 -0.11
C ASN A 30 15.24 -4.11 0.91
N ALA A 31 15.92 -5.23 0.66
CA ALA A 31 16.92 -5.79 1.56
C ALA A 31 18.22 -4.96 1.59
N ASP A 32 18.91 -4.98 2.73
CA ASP A 32 20.25 -4.46 2.91
C ASP A 32 21.26 -5.55 2.56
N LEU A 33 21.93 -5.41 1.42
CA LEU A 33 22.84 -6.40 0.87
C LEU A 33 24.28 -6.03 1.19
N SER A 34 25.04 -6.93 1.79
CA SER A 34 26.43 -6.67 2.13
C SER A 34 27.35 -7.86 1.85
N GLY A 35 28.61 -7.53 1.58
CA GLY A 35 29.71 -8.44 1.79
C GLY A 35 29.87 -8.86 3.26
N ILE A 36 30.79 -9.78 3.52
CA ILE A 36 31.20 -10.23 4.85
C ILE A 36 32.68 -9.96 5.07
N GLU A 37 33.04 -9.69 6.32
CA GLU A 37 34.42 -9.69 6.75
C GLU A 37 34.85 -11.11 7.11
N ILE A 38 35.97 -11.56 6.56
CA ILE A 38 36.54 -12.88 6.83
C ILE A 38 38.04 -12.77 7.09
N GLU A 39 38.56 -13.63 7.96
CA GLU A 39 40.00 -13.74 8.16
C GLU A 39 40.63 -14.58 7.05
N LYS A 40 41.64 -14.03 6.38
CA LYS A 40 42.47 -14.72 5.39
C LYS A 40 43.93 -14.49 5.69
N ASN A 41 44.66 -15.59 5.95
CA ASN A 41 46.09 -15.56 6.26
C ASN A 41 46.46 -14.64 7.44
N GLY A 42 45.58 -14.51 8.45
CA GLY A 42 45.80 -13.64 9.62
C GLY A 42 45.41 -12.17 9.43
N GLU A 43 44.82 -11.80 8.29
CA GLU A 43 44.30 -10.45 8.02
C GLU A 43 42.78 -10.48 7.83
N LEU A 44 42.08 -9.46 8.34
CA LEU A 44 40.65 -9.27 8.09
C LEU A 44 40.47 -8.66 6.70
N VAL A 45 39.71 -9.36 5.86
CA VAL A 45 39.41 -8.97 4.48
C VAL A 45 37.91 -8.87 4.29
N PHE A 46 37.45 -7.75 3.76
CA PHE A 46 36.05 -7.57 3.37
C PHE A 46 35.80 -8.17 1.98
N GLU A 47 34.98 -9.22 1.90
CA GLU A 47 34.58 -9.88 0.66
C GLU A 47 33.12 -9.61 0.34
N GLY A 48 32.81 -9.42 -0.95
CA GLY A 48 31.45 -9.17 -1.39
C GLY A 48 31.41 -9.00 -2.90
N GLU A 49 31.57 -10.12 -3.60
CA GLU A 49 31.57 -10.13 -5.06
C GLU A 49 30.19 -10.52 -5.62
N ASN A 50 29.80 -9.88 -6.73
CA ASN A 50 28.57 -10.17 -7.47
C ASN A 50 27.33 -9.93 -6.59
N ILE A 51 27.19 -8.70 -6.10
CA ILE A 51 26.05 -8.29 -5.27
C ILE A 51 25.04 -7.55 -6.14
N GLY A 52 23.85 -8.12 -6.30
CA GLY A 52 22.77 -7.51 -7.08
C GLY A 52 21.51 -7.32 -6.27
N GLY A 53 20.79 -6.22 -6.52
CA GLY A 53 19.56 -5.89 -5.79
C GLY A 53 18.53 -7.03 -5.75
N ILE A 54 18.39 -7.77 -6.85
CA ILE A 54 17.53 -8.95 -6.98
C ILE A 54 18.35 -10.23 -7.06
N VAL A 55 19.36 -10.28 -7.95
CA VAL A 55 20.11 -11.49 -8.28
C VAL A 55 21.62 -11.28 -8.15
N GLY A 56 22.35 -12.15 -7.47
CA GLY A 56 23.81 -12.06 -7.42
C GLY A 56 24.48 -12.32 -8.78
N TYR A 57 24.18 -13.47 -9.38
CA TYR A 57 24.65 -13.89 -10.70
C TYR A 57 23.48 -14.27 -11.60
N ASN A 58 23.29 -13.57 -12.71
CA ASN A 58 22.17 -13.77 -13.62
C ASN A 58 22.62 -14.31 -14.98
N SER A 59 21.94 -15.35 -15.48
CA SER A 59 22.20 -15.96 -16.80
C SER A 59 20.97 -15.99 -17.72
N ASN A 60 19.86 -15.34 -17.33
CA ASN A 60 18.57 -15.44 -18.04
C ASN A 60 17.74 -14.16 -17.78
N ASN A 61 16.53 -14.07 -18.32
CA ASN A 61 15.75 -12.83 -18.31
C ASN A 61 15.26 -12.46 -16.91
N ILE A 62 15.38 -11.17 -16.57
CA ILE A 62 14.73 -10.53 -15.43
C ILE A 62 13.80 -9.45 -15.98
N SER A 63 12.53 -9.45 -15.57
CA SER A 63 11.57 -8.44 -16.00
C SER A 63 10.67 -7.94 -14.88
N ASN A 64 10.11 -6.73 -15.04
CA ASN A 64 9.11 -6.17 -14.13
C ASN A 64 9.51 -6.31 -12.66
N SER A 65 10.75 -5.91 -12.34
CA SER A 65 11.32 -6.10 -11.01
C SER A 65 11.97 -4.83 -10.48
N TYR A 66 11.97 -4.61 -9.17
CA TYR A 66 12.61 -3.41 -8.63
C TYR A 66 13.37 -3.61 -7.31
N PHE A 67 14.41 -2.81 -7.10
CA PHE A 67 15.22 -2.80 -5.89
C PHE A 67 15.34 -1.40 -5.26
N VAL A 68 15.03 -1.29 -3.96
CA VAL A 68 15.07 0.00 -3.23
C VAL A 68 15.88 -0.07 -1.93
N GLY A 69 16.59 -1.18 -1.69
CA GLY A 69 17.45 -1.36 -0.52
C GLY A 69 18.84 -0.75 -0.69
N SER A 70 19.76 -1.17 0.17
CA SER A 70 21.18 -0.76 0.12
C SER A 70 22.09 -1.88 -0.37
N ILE A 71 23.22 -1.52 -0.99
CA ILE A 71 24.25 -2.47 -1.45
C ILE A 71 25.61 -2.01 -0.96
N ASN A 72 26.31 -2.89 -0.24
CA ASN A 72 27.70 -2.71 0.15
C ASN A 72 28.53 -3.91 -0.32
N GLY A 73 29.21 -3.77 -1.44
CA GLY A 73 30.07 -4.81 -2.01
C GLY A 73 31.34 -4.22 -2.57
N VAL A 74 32.33 -5.08 -2.82
CA VAL A 74 33.65 -4.66 -3.31
C VAL A 74 33.80 -4.81 -4.81
N LYS A 75 33.00 -5.67 -5.44
CA LYS A 75 33.14 -6.00 -6.87
C LYS A 75 31.84 -6.50 -7.49
N ASN A 76 31.55 -6.07 -8.72
CA ASN A 76 30.35 -6.46 -9.47
C ASN A 76 29.07 -6.23 -8.65
N THR A 77 28.94 -5.00 -8.17
CA THR A 77 27.75 -4.46 -7.51
C THR A 77 26.80 -3.90 -8.56
N GLY A 78 25.56 -4.39 -8.62
CA GLY A 78 24.60 -3.91 -9.60
C GLY A 78 23.19 -3.67 -9.10
N GLY A 79 22.51 -2.73 -9.78
CA GLY A 79 21.21 -2.23 -9.38
C GLY A 79 20.15 -3.33 -9.31
N ILE A 80 20.13 -4.22 -10.31
CA ILE A 80 19.27 -5.40 -10.34
C ILE A 80 20.08 -6.69 -10.17
N ALA A 81 21.20 -6.84 -10.88
CA ALA A 81 22.04 -8.02 -10.83
C ALA A 81 23.52 -7.69 -10.60
N GLY A 82 24.24 -8.50 -9.82
CA GLY A 82 25.67 -8.27 -9.59
C GLY A 82 26.49 -8.52 -10.85
N ILE A 83 26.39 -9.74 -11.38
CA ILE A 83 26.79 -10.10 -12.74
C ILE A 83 25.54 -10.41 -13.55
N ASP A 84 25.51 -9.94 -14.79
CA ASP A 84 24.42 -10.20 -15.72
C ASP A 84 24.93 -10.69 -17.08
N PHE A 85 24.40 -11.83 -17.52
CA PHE A 85 24.54 -12.37 -18.88
C PHE A 85 23.18 -12.55 -19.57
N GLY A 86 22.09 -12.14 -18.93
CA GLY A 86 20.73 -12.20 -19.46
C GLY A 86 20.25 -10.85 -20.00
N ASN A 87 18.93 -10.71 -20.12
CA ASN A 87 18.30 -9.41 -20.39
C ASN A 87 17.55 -8.93 -19.16
N ILE A 88 17.74 -7.66 -18.81
CA ILE A 88 16.98 -6.98 -17.76
C ILE A 88 16.06 -5.96 -18.42
N VAL A 89 14.75 -6.11 -18.24
CA VAL A 89 13.72 -5.32 -18.96
C VAL A 89 12.70 -4.75 -17.97
N SER A 90 12.28 -3.50 -18.16
CA SER A 90 11.29 -2.81 -17.30
C SER A 90 11.55 -3.05 -15.81
N SER A 91 12.82 -2.92 -15.41
CA SER A 91 13.28 -3.22 -14.07
C SER A 91 14.10 -2.06 -13.53
N TYR A 92 13.85 -1.69 -12.28
CA TYR A 92 14.22 -0.39 -11.75
C TYR A 92 14.97 -0.49 -10.43
N TYR A 93 15.86 0.46 -10.17
CA TYR A 93 16.50 0.57 -8.86
C TYR A 93 16.52 2.01 -8.38
N VAL A 94 16.62 2.22 -7.06
CA VAL A 94 16.74 3.57 -6.52
C VAL A 94 18.12 4.16 -6.83
N ASN A 95 18.15 5.30 -7.52
CA ASN A 95 19.38 5.89 -8.05
C ASN A 95 20.36 6.42 -6.98
N SER A 96 19.92 6.51 -5.71
CA SER A 96 20.74 6.93 -4.58
C SER A 96 21.72 5.85 -4.11
N ILE A 97 21.64 4.62 -4.62
CA ILE A 97 22.61 3.56 -4.30
C ILE A 97 23.98 3.97 -4.84
N SER A 98 24.94 4.14 -3.94
CA SER A 98 26.33 4.45 -4.25
C SER A 98 27.13 3.18 -4.53
N GLY A 99 28.29 3.34 -5.19
CA GLY A 99 29.24 2.23 -5.36
C GLY A 99 28.82 1.12 -6.34
N LEU A 100 27.76 1.32 -7.13
CA LEU A 100 27.39 0.39 -8.21
C LEU A 100 28.43 0.42 -9.32
N THR A 101 28.95 -0.76 -9.65
CA THR A 101 29.86 -0.98 -10.78
C THR A 101 29.09 -1.32 -12.06
N ASN A 102 27.93 -1.98 -11.91
CA ASN A 102 27.04 -2.37 -13.00
C ASN A 102 25.65 -1.73 -12.82
N LYS A 103 25.36 -0.65 -13.54
CA LYS A 103 24.05 0.02 -13.50
C LYS A 103 23.03 -0.70 -14.40
N ASN A 104 22.83 -2.00 -14.16
CA ASN A 104 21.83 -2.77 -14.89
C ASN A 104 20.43 -2.55 -14.32
N GLY A 105 19.44 -2.53 -15.21
CA GLY A 105 18.15 -1.90 -14.94
C GLY A 105 18.21 -0.37 -15.04
N GLU A 106 17.07 0.28 -14.76
CA GLU A 106 16.93 1.73 -14.86
C GLU A 106 16.94 2.39 -13.48
N GLY A 107 17.91 3.28 -13.23
CA GLY A 107 17.97 4.05 -11.99
C GLY A 107 16.92 5.16 -11.98
N LYS A 108 16.09 5.20 -10.93
CA LYS A 108 15.02 6.19 -10.75
C LYS A 108 15.09 6.85 -9.37
N TYR A 109 14.61 8.07 -9.25
CA TYR A 109 14.41 8.71 -7.96
C TYR A 109 13.28 8.02 -7.19
N VAL A 110 13.31 8.10 -5.86
CA VAL A 110 12.23 7.57 -5.00
C VAL A 110 10.87 8.14 -5.41
N SER A 111 10.79 9.43 -5.71
CA SER A 111 9.55 10.08 -6.15
C SER A 111 9.01 9.49 -7.44
N GLU A 112 9.86 9.15 -8.41
CA GLU A 112 9.45 8.51 -9.66
C GLU A 112 8.97 7.07 -9.41
N LEU A 113 9.66 6.32 -8.54
CA LEU A 113 9.29 4.94 -8.19
C LEU A 113 7.99 4.83 -7.38
N LYS A 114 7.39 5.96 -6.98
CA LYS A 114 6.07 6.03 -6.35
C LYS A 114 4.95 6.41 -7.33
N LEU A 115 5.26 6.57 -8.62
CA LEU A 115 4.29 6.92 -9.65
C LEU A 115 4.01 5.71 -10.55
N LYS A 116 2.74 5.37 -10.78
CA LYS A 116 2.35 4.24 -11.65
C LYS A 116 2.90 4.41 -13.06
N SER A 117 2.98 5.65 -13.54
CA SER A 117 3.50 5.99 -14.87
C SER A 117 4.94 5.56 -15.12
N THR A 118 5.74 5.36 -14.06
CA THR A 118 7.12 4.87 -14.17
C THR A 118 7.18 3.40 -14.58
N PHE A 119 6.17 2.61 -14.24
CA PHE A 119 6.15 1.16 -14.41
C PHE A 119 5.39 0.75 -15.67
N VAL A 120 5.83 1.26 -16.82
CA VAL A 120 5.19 0.99 -18.11
C VAL A 120 5.23 -0.51 -18.42
N GLY A 121 4.06 -1.07 -18.77
CA GLY A 121 3.89 -2.49 -19.09
C GLY A 121 3.73 -3.42 -17.89
N TRP A 122 3.69 -2.90 -16.65
CA TRP A 122 3.38 -3.69 -15.47
C TRP A 122 1.88 -3.95 -15.36
N ASP A 123 1.51 -5.16 -14.93
CA ASP A 123 0.12 -5.54 -14.71
C ASP A 123 -0.36 -5.04 -13.33
N PHE A 124 -0.95 -3.85 -13.31
CA PHE A 124 -1.58 -3.28 -12.11
C PHE A 124 -3.03 -3.73 -11.91
N ASP A 125 -3.57 -4.55 -12.82
CA ASP A 125 -4.94 -5.05 -12.70
C ASP A 125 -4.95 -6.33 -11.86
N ASN A 126 -3.92 -7.18 -12.03
CA ASN A 126 -3.86 -8.50 -11.41
C ASN A 126 -2.65 -8.75 -10.51
N ILE A 127 -1.50 -8.12 -10.75
CA ILE A 127 -0.25 -8.45 -10.04
C ILE A 127 0.13 -7.40 -9.02
N TRP A 128 0.16 -6.14 -9.44
CA TRP A 128 0.68 -5.03 -8.66
C TRP A 128 -0.41 -4.07 -8.21
N ASN A 129 -0.19 -3.44 -7.07
CA ASN A 129 -0.88 -2.25 -6.60
C ASN A 129 0.15 -1.14 -6.36
N ILE A 130 -0.31 0.10 -6.35
CA ILE A 130 0.49 1.26 -5.96
C ILE A 130 -0.47 2.35 -5.44
N SER A 131 -0.08 3.03 -4.37
CA SER A 131 -0.72 4.27 -3.94
C SER A 131 0.07 5.43 -4.51
N GLU A 132 -0.49 6.11 -5.51
CA GLU A 132 0.17 7.19 -6.26
C GLU A 132 0.81 8.23 -5.33
N GLY A 133 2.11 8.46 -5.50
CA GLY A 133 2.90 9.42 -4.71
C GLY A 133 3.27 8.95 -3.30
N GLU A 134 2.63 7.91 -2.79
CA GLU A 134 2.75 7.46 -1.40
C GLU A 134 3.60 6.19 -1.25
N SER A 135 3.33 5.17 -2.08
CA SER A 135 3.97 3.85 -1.96
C SER A 135 4.80 3.48 -3.20
N PHE A 136 5.79 2.59 -3.02
CA PHE A 136 6.30 1.79 -4.14
C PHE A 136 5.24 0.79 -4.62
N PRO A 137 5.36 0.19 -5.82
CA PRO A 137 4.50 -0.92 -6.20
C PRO A 137 4.60 -2.09 -5.22
N PHE A 138 3.50 -2.71 -4.85
CA PHE A 138 3.50 -3.90 -4.00
C PHE A 138 2.61 -4.99 -4.61
N LEU A 139 2.88 -6.26 -4.31
CA LEU A 139 2.09 -7.35 -4.90
C LEU A 139 0.68 -7.37 -4.29
N ARG A 140 -0.35 -7.53 -5.13
CA ARG A 140 -1.75 -7.63 -4.72
C ARG A 140 -2.02 -8.75 -3.72
N SER A 141 -1.29 -9.86 -3.84
CA SER A 141 -1.35 -10.97 -2.87
C SER A 141 -0.96 -10.57 -1.44
N PHE A 142 -0.29 -9.43 -1.23
CA PHE A 142 -0.04 -8.88 0.12
C PHE A 142 -1.17 -8.01 0.63
N GLU A 143 -2.00 -7.44 -0.26
CA GLU A 143 -3.26 -6.84 0.16
C GLU A 143 -4.10 -7.95 0.80
N ASP A 144 -4.29 -9.09 0.13
CA ASP A 144 -5.06 -10.23 0.67
C ASP A 144 -4.58 -10.73 2.05
N ILE A 145 -3.27 -10.67 2.34
CA ILE A 145 -2.70 -11.08 3.65
C ILE A 145 -2.99 -10.02 4.74
N ILE A 146 -2.85 -8.73 4.44
CA ILE A 146 -3.17 -7.64 5.39
C ILE A 146 -4.68 -7.52 5.59
N LEU A 147 -5.46 -7.91 4.57
CA LEU A 147 -6.92 -7.99 4.58
C LEU A 147 -7.44 -9.20 5.38
N THR A 148 -6.64 -10.20 5.74
CA THR A 148 -7.10 -11.33 6.56
C THR A 148 -6.95 -11.14 8.07
N ASP A 149 -6.15 -10.17 8.52
CA ASP A 149 -6.01 -9.88 9.94
C ASP A 149 -7.26 -9.18 10.47
N GLU A 150 -7.82 -9.72 11.55
CA GLU A 150 -8.96 -9.12 12.23
C GLU A 150 -8.55 -7.78 12.86
N PHE A 151 -9.30 -6.73 12.56
CA PHE A 151 -9.14 -5.40 13.15
C PHE A 151 -10.44 -4.87 13.75
N SER A 152 -10.28 -3.83 14.56
CA SER A 152 -11.38 -3.09 15.17
C SER A 152 -11.40 -1.66 14.65
N VAL A 153 -12.62 -1.13 14.51
CA VAL A 153 -12.89 0.23 14.10
C VAL A 153 -13.83 0.84 15.13
N SER A 154 -13.56 2.08 15.53
CA SER A 154 -14.38 2.77 16.52
C SER A 154 -14.43 4.27 16.27
N GLY A 155 -15.31 4.95 16.99
CA GLY A 155 -15.48 6.38 16.79
C GLY A 155 -16.56 7.01 17.63
N PHE A 156 -16.83 8.28 17.36
CA PHE A 156 -17.86 9.06 18.02
C PHE A 156 -18.78 9.74 17.01
N VAL A 157 -20.08 9.73 17.25
CA VAL A 157 -21.06 10.55 16.55
C VAL A 157 -21.36 11.77 17.42
N ARG A 158 -21.13 12.95 16.86
CA ARG A 158 -21.37 14.22 17.55
C ARG A 158 -22.11 15.21 16.65
N ASP A 159 -22.87 16.12 17.24
CA ASP A 159 -23.39 17.28 16.51
C ASP A 159 -22.32 18.37 16.33
N PHE A 160 -22.69 19.51 15.72
CA PHE A 160 -21.78 20.66 15.50
C PHE A 160 -21.34 21.36 16.77
N GLU A 161 -22.06 21.15 17.86
CA GLU A 161 -21.75 21.70 19.18
C GLU A 161 -20.88 20.71 19.99
N GLY A 162 -20.52 19.56 19.39
CA GLY A 162 -19.70 18.53 20.00
C GLY A 162 -20.47 17.59 20.93
N ARG A 163 -21.80 17.72 21.00
CA ARG A 163 -22.64 16.88 21.85
C ARG A 163 -22.78 15.49 21.23
N ALA A 164 -22.71 14.48 22.07
CA ALA A 164 -22.92 13.09 21.67
C ALA A 164 -24.32 12.87 21.10
N ILE A 165 -24.44 12.02 20.08
CA ILE A 165 -25.71 11.59 19.50
C ILE A 165 -25.84 10.08 19.61
N ASP A 166 -26.91 9.63 20.23
CA ASP A 166 -27.24 8.22 20.43
C ASP A 166 -28.06 7.65 19.26
N ASN A 167 -28.08 6.32 19.17
CA ASN A 167 -28.91 5.57 18.22
C ASN A 167 -28.68 5.93 16.74
N ILE A 168 -27.49 6.41 16.38
CA ILE A 168 -27.11 6.54 14.98
C ILE A 168 -26.62 5.20 14.49
N LEU A 169 -27.18 4.72 13.38
CA LEU A 169 -26.81 3.45 12.76
C LEU A 169 -25.50 3.65 11.97
N ILE A 170 -24.52 2.78 12.21
CA ILE A 170 -23.29 2.69 11.43
C ILE A 170 -23.28 1.33 10.74
N GLU A 171 -23.40 1.32 9.42
CA GLU A 171 -23.33 0.12 8.61
C GLU A 171 -21.94 -0.05 7.99
N ILE A 172 -21.52 -1.30 7.90
CA ILE A 172 -20.25 -1.70 7.30
C ILE A 172 -20.54 -2.48 6.03
N TYR A 173 -19.94 -2.05 4.93
CA TYR A 173 -20.08 -2.69 3.63
C TYR A 173 -18.73 -3.19 3.13
N SER A 174 -18.78 -4.17 2.23
CA SER A 174 -17.63 -4.43 1.36
C SER A 174 -17.39 -3.23 0.43
N VAL A 175 -16.24 -3.18 -0.22
CA VAL A 175 -15.93 -2.11 -1.18
C VAL A 175 -15.86 -2.65 -2.60
N GLN A 176 -16.23 -1.79 -3.54
CA GLN A 176 -16.05 -1.99 -4.97
C GLN A 176 -15.26 -0.83 -5.58
N LYS A 177 -14.75 -0.98 -6.80
CA LYS A 177 -14.14 0.12 -7.54
C LYS A 177 -15.17 0.79 -8.43
N ASN A 178 -15.23 2.11 -8.41
CA ASN A 178 -15.97 2.88 -9.41
C ASN A 178 -15.19 2.97 -10.74
N ASP A 179 -15.77 3.61 -11.75
CA ASP A 179 -15.17 3.76 -13.09
C ASP A 179 -13.83 4.51 -13.08
N ASP A 180 -13.60 5.38 -12.08
CA ASP A 180 -12.33 6.09 -11.86
C ASP A 180 -11.28 5.24 -11.13
N GLY A 181 -11.63 4.01 -10.72
CA GLY A 181 -10.77 3.10 -9.97
C GLY A 181 -10.70 3.37 -8.46
N ASN A 182 -11.50 4.30 -7.94
CA ASN A 182 -11.60 4.63 -6.52
C ASN A 182 -12.43 3.58 -5.78
N PHE A 183 -12.02 3.24 -4.56
CA PHE A 183 -12.83 2.38 -3.69
C PHE A 183 -14.05 3.14 -3.17
N VAL A 184 -15.22 2.55 -3.35
CA VAL A 184 -16.51 3.07 -2.90
C VAL A 184 -17.30 1.96 -2.19
N PRO A 185 -18.26 2.29 -1.32
CA PRO A 185 -19.10 1.28 -0.68
C PRO A 185 -19.85 0.42 -1.71
N ASP A 186 -19.85 -0.91 -1.53
CA ASP A 186 -20.79 -1.80 -2.20
C ASP A 186 -22.04 -1.94 -1.35
N LEU A 187 -23.01 -1.04 -1.61
CA LEU A 187 -24.27 -0.97 -0.89
C LEU A 187 -25.14 -2.23 -1.03
N THR A 188 -24.78 -3.16 -1.91
CA THR A 188 -25.47 -4.45 -2.05
C THR A 188 -24.92 -5.54 -1.14
N ASN A 189 -23.74 -5.32 -0.54
CA ASN A 189 -23.02 -6.31 0.25
C ASN A 189 -22.65 -5.76 1.63
N LYS A 190 -23.66 -5.73 2.50
CA LYS A 190 -23.52 -5.33 3.92
C LYS A 190 -22.85 -6.46 4.71
N ILE A 191 -21.80 -6.11 5.45
CA ILE A 191 -21.04 -7.01 6.31
C ILE A 191 -21.68 -7.05 7.71
N THR A 192 -21.86 -5.90 8.34
CA THR A 192 -22.40 -5.78 9.71
C THR A 192 -22.88 -4.36 10.00
N GLU A 193 -23.41 -4.11 11.19
CA GLU A 193 -23.85 -2.79 11.65
C GLU A 193 -23.76 -2.65 13.17
N VAL A 194 -23.71 -1.41 13.67
CA VAL A 194 -23.78 -1.08 15.09
C VAL A 194 -24.49 0.25 15.29
N PHE A 195 -25.08 0.46 16.46
CA PHE A 195 -25.62 1.76 16.87
C PHE A 195 -24.64 2.49 17.79
N SER A 196 -24.57 3.82 17.67
CA SER A 196 -23.91 4.65 18.68
C SER A 196 -24.66 4.59 20.02
N ASN A 197 -23.90 4.56 21.12
CA ASN A 197 -24.45 4.59 22.47
C ASN A 197 -24.81 6.01 22.93
N SER A 198 -25.24 6.17 24.18
CA SER A 198 -25.59 7.48 24.78
C SER A 198 -24.46 8.52 24.82
N GLU A 199 -23.20 8.08 24.67
CA GLU A 199 -22.02 8.95 24.58
C GLU A 199 -21.61 9.21 23.12
N GLY A 200 -22.42 8.76 22.17
CA GLY A 200 -22.15 8.80 20.74
C GLY A 200 -21.07 7.82 20.30
N TYR A 201 -20.55 6.99 21.22
CA TYR A 201 -19.48 6.05 20.91
C TYR A 201 -20.03 4.82 20.17
N TRP A 202 -19.27 4.35 19.19
CA TRP A 202 -19.53 3.12 18.47
C TRP A 202 -18.23 2.35 18.24
N SER A 203 -18.32 1.03 18.14
CA SER A 203 -17.18 0.15 17.89
C SER A 203 -17.64 -1.13 17.22
N ILE A 204 -16.84 -1.62 16.27
CA ILE A 204 -17.03 -2.90 15.60
C ILE A 204 -15.68 -3.61 15.60
N ASP A 205 -15.67 -4.84 16.08
CA ASP A 205 -14.50 -5.70 16.15
C ASP A 205 -14.62 -6.84 15.12
N LYS A 206 -13.51 -7.55 14.91
CA LYS A 206 -13.44 -8.73 14.03
C LYS A 206 -13.78 -8.40 12.57
N LEU A 207 -13.44 -7.20 12.14
CA LEU A 207 -13.49 -6.82 10.75
C LEU A 207 -12.27 -7.38 10.04
N SER A 208 -12.44 -7.82 8.81
CA SER A 208 -11.34 -8.19 7.93
C SER A 208 -11.51 -7.44 6.63
N GLY A 209 -10.40 -7.25 5.95
CA GLY A 209 -10.40 -6.69 4.62
C GLY A 209 -10.47 -5.18 4.59
N ARG A 210 -10.97 -4.71 3.45
CA ARG A 210 -11.18 -3.30 3.15
C ARG A 210 -12.67 -3.10 3.21
N ILE A 211 -13.08 -2.20 4.10
CA ILE A 211 -14.48 -2.02 4.44
C ILE A 211 -14.85 -0.55 4.25
N ALA A 212 -16.10 -0.31 3.91
CA ALA A 212 -16.70 1.01 3.91
C ALA A 212 -17.53 1.19 5.18
N VAL A 213 -17.23 2.25 5.94
CA VAL A 213 -18.04 2.68 7.09
C VAL A 213 -19.01 3.75 6.64
N VAL A 214 -20.29 3.47 6.85
CA VAL A 214 -21.41 4.20 6.29
C VAL A 214 -22.40 4.52 7.42
N PRO A 215 -22.31 5.70 8.03
CA PRO A 215 -23.33 6.13 8.98
C PRO A 215 -24.66 6.40 8.23
N LYS A 216 -25.77 6.08 8.89
CA LYS A 216 -27.14 6.32 8.43
C LYS A 216 -27.95 7.07 9.47
N ASN A 217 -28.82 7.96 9.00
CA ASN A 217 -29.86 8.55 9.84
C ASN A 217 -31.04 7.57 10.03
N ASN A 218 -31.98 7.92 10.90
CA ASN A 218 -33.19 7.14 11.17
C ASN A 218 -34.12 7.00 9.95
N GLU A 219 -33.87 7.73 8.87
CA GLU A 219 -34.63 7.72 7.62
C GLU A 219 -33.92 6.90 6.51
N GLY A 220 -32.74 6.32 6.80
CA GLY A 220 -31.98 5.48 5.87
C GLY A 220 -31.09 6.25 4.88
N THR A 221 -30.96 7.57 5.04
CA THR A 221 -30.10 8.41 4.20
C THR A 221 -28.62 8.23 4.56
N TYR A 222 -27.79 8.09 3.53
CA TYR A 222 -26.34 7.90 3.63
C TYR A 222 -25.62 9.21 3.96
N PHE A 223 -24.72 9.21 4.94
CA PHE A 223 -23.88 10.38 5.24
C PHE A 223 -22.63 10.41 4.36
N TYR A 224 -22.25 11.60 3.90
CA TYR A 224 -20.92 11.88 3.37
C TYR A 224 -20.09 12.61 4.44
N PRO A 225 -18.80 12.25 4.64
CA PRO A 225 -18.06 11.23 3.92
C PRO A 225 -18.29 9.81 4.45
N ASN A 226 -18.42 8.85 3.52
CA ASN A 226 -18.19 7.44 3.80
C ASN A 226 -16.68 7.20 3.90
N PHE A 227 -16.25 6.35 4.84
CA PHE A 227 -14.84 6.09 5.04
C PHE A 227 -14.48 4.70 4.52
N VAL A 228 -13.51 4.63 3.62
CA VAL A 228 -12.89 3.36 3.23
C VAL A 228 -11.69 3.12 4.13
N VAL A 229 -11.71 2.01 4.87
CA VAL A 229 -10.75 1.70 5.92
C VAL A 229 -10.09 0.35 5.67
N THR A 230 -8.81 0.27 6.01
CA THR A 230 -8.01 -0.96 6.07
C THR A 230 -7.15 -0.96 7.34
N ASN A 231 -6.95 -2.14 7.93
CA ASN A 231 -6.06 -2.58 9.03
C ASN A 231 -5.17 -1.53 9.75
N SER A 232 -5.77 -0.42 10.13
CA SER A 232 -5.24 0.60 11.02
C SER A 232 -6.37 0.89 11.99
N SER A 233 -6.11 0.77 13.29
CA SER A 233 -7.08 1.15 14.32
C SER A 233 -7.44 2.61 14.10
N SER A 234 -8.58 2.84 13.46
CA SER A 234 -8.97 4.15 12.94
C SER A 234 -10.10 4.66 13.80
N ASN A 235 -9.80 5.67 14.61
CA ASN A 235 -10.80 6.43 15.33
C ASN A 235 -11.50 7.35 14.31
N MET A 236 -12.77 7.09 14.03
CA MET A 236 -13.55 7.84 13.05
C MET A 236 -14.70 8.58 13.72
N SER A 237 -14.53 9.89 13.87
CA SER A 237 -15.56 10.74 14.43
C SER A 237 -16.40 11.38 13.34
N PHE A 238 -17.72 11.26 13.47
CA PHE A 238 -18.70 11.84 12.57
C PHE A 238 -19.28 13.13 13.16
N LYS A 239 -19.42 14.15 12.32
CA LYS A 239 -20.26 15.32 12.63
C LYS A 239 -21.61 15.14 11.94
N TYR A 240 -22.65 15.05 12.73
CA TYR A 240 -24.02 14.86 12.29
C TYR A 240 -24.72 16.21 12.12
N LEU A 241 -25.31 16.40 10.93
CA LEU A 241 -26.24 17.48 10.64
C LEU A 241 -27.56 16.90 10.13
N GLU A 242 -28.66 17.30 10.74
CA GLU A 242 -29.99 17.03 10.20
C GLU A 242 -30.36 18.12 9.20
N PHE A 243 -30.79 17.72 8.00
CA PHE A 243 -31.33 18.61 6.96
C PHE A 243 -32.86 18.59 7.03
N GLU A 244 -33.56 19.60 6.49
CA GLU A 244 -35.04 19.65 6.53
C GLU A 244 -35.73 18.61 5.62
N GLY A 245 -34.93 17.82 4.90
CA GLY A 245 -35.39 16.78 3.99
C GLY A 245 -34.40 16.57 2.85
N GLY A 246 -34.76 15.68 1.94
CA GLY A 246 -33.92 15.27 0.82
C GLY A 246 -32.86 14.24 1.23
N GLU A 247 -32.51 13.37 0.29
CA GLU A 247 -31.60 12.23 0.52
C GLU A 247 -30.16 12.50 0.03
N GLY A 248 -29.88 13.70 -0.47
CA GLY A 248 -28.58 14.05 -1.05
C GLY A 248 -28.31 13.44 -2.43
N THR A 249 -29.33 12.94 -3.12
CA THR A 249 -29.22 12.41 -4.49
C THR A 249 -29.58 13.47 -5.53
N GLU A 250 -29.19 13.29 -6.80
CA GLU A 250 -29.61 14.22 -7.87
C GLU A 250 -31.13 14.35 -7.98
N THR A 251 -31.86 13.26 -7.70
CA THR A 251 -33.33 13.20 -7.74
C THR A 251 -33.99 13.60 -6.41
N SER A 252 -33.22 13.73 -5.33
CA SER A 252 -33.68 14.11 -3.99
C SER A 252 -32.56 14.85 -3.25
N PRO A 253 -32.24 16.11 -3.62
CA PRO A 253 -31.14 16.86 -3.02
C PRO A 253 -31.50 17.31 -1.59
N TYR A 254 -30.49 17.49 -0.73
CA TYR A 254 -30.70 17.99 0.63
C TYR A 254 -31.37 19.37 0.65
N LEU A 255 -32.40 19.50 1.49
CA LEU A 255 -33.11 20.75 1.74
C LEU A 255 -32.41 21.52 2.86
N ILE A 256 -31.87 22.69 2.49
CA ILE A 256 -31.11 23.57 3.36
C ILE A 256 -32.04 24.63 3.98
N SER A 257 -32.23 24.63 5.30
CA SER A 257 -32.91 25.70 6.06
C SER A 257 -31.98 26.70 6.71
N ASN A 258 -30.70 26.38 6.91
CA ASN A 258 -29.81 27.25 7.65
C ASN A 258 -28.35 27.26 7.14
N GLU A 259 -27.62 28.28 7.58
CA GLU A 259 -26.22 28.50 7.19
C GLU A 259 -25.30 27.34 7.59
N LYS A 260 -25.55 26.67 8.73
CA LYS A 260 -24.75 25.52 9.16
C LYS A 260 -24.88 24.34 8.18
N GLN A 261 -26.10 24.10 7.67
CA GLN A 261 -26.38 23.09 6.63
C GLN A 261 -25.72 23.42 5.30
N LEU A 262 -25.73 24.70 4.92
CA LEU A 262 -25.05 25.15 3.72
C LEU A 262 -23.54 24.98 3.80
N ASP A 263 -22.94 25.34 4.95
CA ASP A 263 -21.49 25.24 5.16
C ASP A 263 -21.00 23.79 5.22
N TYR A 264 -21.83 22.85 5.68
CA TYR A 264 -21.49 21.42 5.68
C TYR A 264 -21.29 20.86 4.26
N MET A 265 -22.06 21.35 3.29
CA MET A 265 -22.01 20.89 1.89
C MET A 265 -20.80 21.43 1.10
N ARG A 266 -20.01 22.35 1.69
CA ARG A 266 -18.88 23.00 1.02
C ARG A 266 -17.55 22.26 1.22
N TYR A 267 -17.50 21.26 2.10
CA TYR A 267 -16.31 20.47 2.43
C TYR A 267 -16.47 19.03 1.96
#